data_AF-A0A811T3C7-F1
#
_entry.id   AF-A0A811T3C7-F1
#
_cell.length_a   1.000
_cell.length_b   1.000
_cell.length_c   1.000
_cell.angle_alpha   90.00
_cell.angle_beta   90.00
_cell.angle_gamma   90.00
#
_symmetry.space_group_name_H-M   'P 1'
#
loop_
_entity.id
_entity.type
_entity.pdbx_description
1 polymer ?
#
loop_
_entity_poly.entity_id
_entity_poly.type
_entity_poly.pdbx_seq_one_letter_code
_entity_poly.pdbx_strand_id
1 'polypeptide(L)'
;MSSRIRWNERGAIVLDARTPPSFGGAHIRGSYSIWLKGLPAYVGWVIPYDKPILLILELHDHLDVAVRYLVRLGYENVRGYLSGGIEAWYDAGNAVEYMGISTVHELKPGLIAGMIFWCSMCGLRMSGEMDI
;
A
#
# COMPACT_ATOMS: atom_id res chain seq x y z
N MET A 1 -16.10 -7.02 21.64
CA MET A 1 -14.70 -6.58 21.89
C MET A 1 -13.92 -6.74 20.60
N SER A 2 -13.86 -5.69 19.77
CA SER A 2 -13.11 -5.72 18.49
C SER A 2 -11.63 -5.42 18.78
N SER A 3 -10.80 -6.46 18.78
CA SER A 3 -9.35 -6.33 18.91
C SER A 3 -8.79 -5.77 17.59
N ARG A 4 -8.82 -4.44 17.48
CA ARG A 4 -8.21 -3.67 16.39
C ARG A 4 -6.73 -4.09 16.29
N ILE A 5 -6.31 -4.70 15.18
CA ILE A 5 -4.92 -5.19 15.08
C ILE A 5 -3.98 -3.98 14.98
N ARG A 6 -3.27 -3.69 16.07
CA ARG A 6 -2.34 -2.55 16.19
C ARG A 6 -0.94 -2.95 15.73
N TRP A 7 -0.76 -3.12 14.42
CA TRP A 7 0.55 -3.42 13.83
C TRP A 7 1.57 -2.28 14.06
N ASN A 8 1.07 -1.04 14.02
CA ASN A 8 1.87 0.17 14.22
C ASN A 8 2.45 0.29 15.64
N GLU A 9 1.78 -0.26 16.66
CA GLU A 9 2.26 -0.24 18.05
C GLU A 9 3.33 -1.29 18.34
N ARG A 10 3.42 -2.32 17.50
CA ARG A 10 4.47 -3.35 17.57
C ARG A 10 5.62 -3.07 16.60
N GLY A 11 5.63 -1.88 15.98
CA GLY A 11 6.67 -1.46 15.02
C GLY A 11 6.68 -2.28 13.72
N ALA A 12 5.61 -3.02 13.43
CA ALA A 12 5.53 -3.85 12.23
C ALA A 12 5.18 -3.01 11.01
N ILE A 13 5.85 -3.30 9.90
CA ILE A 13 5.61 -2.69 8.60
C ILE A 13 4.61 -3.54 7.83
N VAL A 14 3.59 -2.87 7.30
CA VAL A 14 2.65 -3.49 6.35
C VAL A 14 3.15 -3.22 4.94
N LEU A 15 3.47 -4.29 4.22
CA LEU A 15 3.94 -4.26 2.85
C LEU A 15 2.85 -4.82 1.94
N ASP A 16 2.28 -3.94 1.12
CA ASP A 16 1.27 -4.28 0.14
C ASP A 16 1.93 -4.57 -1.21
N ALA A 17 1.88 -5.83 -1.63
CA ALA A 17 2.48 -6.30 -2.87
C ALA A 17 1.46 -6.59 -3.97
N ARG A 18 0.23 -6.08 -3.82
CA ARG A 18 -0.78 -6.03 -4.89
C ARG A 18 -0.39 -5.05 -5.99
N THR A 19 -1.18 -4.99 -7.05
CA THR A 19 -0.93 -4.02 -8.13
C THR A 19 -1.18 -2.57 -7.67
N PRO A 20 -0.49 -1.58 -8.26
CA PRO A 20 -0.72 -0.17 -7.92
C PRO A 20 -2.18 0.29 -8.07
N PRO A 21 -2.95 -0.17 -9.09
CA PRO A 21 -4.38 0.07 -9.15
C PRO A 21 -5.16 -0.46 -7.96
N SER A 22 -4.91 -1.71 -7.56
CA SER A 22 -5.55 -2.33 -6.39
C SER A 22 -5.22 -1.59 -5.10
N PHE A 23 -3.99 -1.08 -4.96
CA PHE A 23 -3.57 -0.27 -3.81
C PHE A 23 -4.27 1.09 -3.76
N GLY A 24 -4.32 1.83 -4.88
CA GLY A 24 -4.97 3.14 -4.89
C GLY A 24 -6.49 3.05 -4.72
N GLY A 25 -7.10 1.96 -5.20
CA GLY A 25 -8.51 1.68 -5.01
C GLY A 25 -8.91 1.43 -3.55
N ALA A 26 -8.09 0.75 -2.75
CA ALA A 26 -8.24 0.67 -1.30
C ALA A 26 -6.99 0.04 -0.66
N HIS A 27 -6.47 0.64 0.41
CA HIS A 27 -5.32 0.11 1.15
C HIS A 27 -5.41 0.40 2.65
N ILE A 28 -4.56 -0.27 3.44
CA ILE A 28 -4.46 -0.02 4.88
C ILE A 28 -3.62 1.24 5.10
N ARG A 29 -4.10 2.17 5.93
CA ARG A 29 -3.34 3.38 6.31
C ARG A 29 -1.92 3.01 6.77
N GLY A 30 -0.92 3.67 6.18
CA GLY A 30 0.49 3.49 6.53
C GLY A 30 1.14 2.23 5.98
N SER A 31 0.49 1.50 5.06
CA SER A 31 1.16 0.45 4.30
C SER A 31 2.03 1.00 3.17
N TYR A 32 3.08 0.25 2.83
CA TYR A 32 3.97 0.56 1.72
C TYR A 32 3.57 -0.25 0.49
N SER A 33 3.37 0.41 -0.64
CA SER A 33 3.04 -0.25 -1.91
C SER A 33 4.30 -0.58 -2.70
N ILE A 34 4.61 -1.87 -2.86
CA ILE A 34 5.64 -2.35 -3.80
C ILE A 34 5.10 -3.60 -4.48
N TRP A 35 4.69 -3.49 -5.74
CA TRP A 35 4.11 -4.62 -6.48
C TRP A 35 5.08 -5.82 -6.49
N LEU A 36 4.52 -7.04 -6.46
CA LEU A 36 5.28 -8.29 -6.27
C LEU A 36 6.59 -8.40 -7.08
N LYS A 37 6.54 -8.09 -8.38
CA LYS A 37 7.72 -8.18 -9.27
C LYS A 37 8.77 -7.08 -9.02
N GLY A 38 8.38 -5.98 -8.38
CA GLY A 38 9.26 -4.89 -7.97
C GLY A 38 9.98 -5.15 -6.65
N LEU A 39 9.50 -6.09 -5.82
CA LEU A 39 10.10 -6.39 -4.51
C LEU A 39 11.62 -6.60 -4.58
N PRO A 40 12.19 -7.42 -5.49
CA PRO A 40 13.64 -7.63 -5.56
C PRO A 40 14.46 -6.36 -5.81
N ALA A 41 13.86 -5.35 -6.45
CA ALA A 41 14.57 -4.13 -6.85
C ALA A 41 14.43 -3.00 -5.82
N TYR A 42 13.27 -2.90 -5.17
CA TYR A 42 12.91 -1.68 -4.43
C TYR A 42 12.81 -1.86 -2.91
N VAL A 43 12.57 -3.07 -2.39
CA VAL A 43 12.28 -3.23 -0.96
C VAL A 43 13.45 -2.76 -0.07
N GLY A 44 14.70 -3.00 -0.50
CA GLY A 44 15.93 -2.57 0.17
C GLY A 44 16.08 -1.06 0.34
N TRP A 45 15.41 -0.27 -0.50
CA TRP A 45 15.46 1.19 -0.45
C TRP A 45 14.41 1.79 0.49
N VAL A 46 13.33 1.05 0.75
CA VAL A 46 12.12 1.57 1.40
C VAL A 46 11.95 1.00 2.81
N ILE A 47 12.30 -0.27 3.01
CA ILE A 47 11.95 -1.01 4.22
C ILE A 47 13.22 -1.28 5.03
N PRO A 48 13.31 -0.87 6.31
CA PRO A 48 14.44 -1.19 7.16
C PRO A 48 14.46 -2.68 7.55
N TYR A 49 15.65 -3.24 7.73
CA TYR A 49 15.86 -4.68 7.98
C TYR A 49 15.46 -5.15 9.38
N ASP A 50 15.43 -4.24 10.37
CA ASP A 50 15.19 -4.55 11.78
C ASP A 50 13.70 -4.67 12.13
N LYS A 51 12.80 -4.34 11.20
CA LYS A 51 11.35 -4.32 11.46
C LYS A 51 10.63 -5.57 10.95
N PRO A 52 9.64 -6.06 11.70
CA PRO A 52 8.82 -7.17 11.23
C PRO A 52 7.93 -6.75 10.06
N ILE A 53 7.83 -7.61 9.05
CA ILE A 53 7.04 -7.37 7.84
C ILE A 53 5.75 -8.19 7.86
N LEU A 54 4.66 -7.56 7.43
CA LEU A 54 3.36 -8.16 7.22
C LEU A 54 2.95 -7.95 5.78
N LEU A 55 2.57 -9.02 5.10
CA LEU A 55 2.28 -8.98 3.67
C LEU A 55 0.80 -8.82 3.38
N ILE A 56 0.47 -7.98 2.41
CA ILE A 56 -0.82 -8.00 1.72
C ILE A 56 -0.56 -8.44 0.28
N LEU A 57 -1.31 -9.45 -0.15
CA LEU A 57 -1.11 -10.12 -1.43
C LEU A 57 -2.44 -10.20 -2.17
N GLU A 58 -2.37 -10.24 -3.50
CA GLU A 58 -3.56 -10.32 -4.35
C GLU A 58 -4.06 -11.76 -4.46
N LEU A 59 -3.13 -12.70 -4.61
CA LEU A 59 -3.39 -14.13 -4.68
C LEU A 59 -2.60 -14.84 -3.59
N HIS A 60 -3.16 -15.92 -3.05
CA HIS A 60 -2.48 -16.73 -2.05
C HIS A 60 -1.14 -17.29 -2.57
N ASP A 61 -1.11 -17.73 -3.82
CA ASP A 61 0.07 -18.30 -4.49
C ASP A 61 1.23 -17.30 -4.63
N HIS A 62 0.97 -15.99 -4.48
CA HIS A 62 2.01 -14.97 -4.47
C HIS A 62 2.85 -14.97 -3.18
N LEU A 63 2.37 -15.61 -2.10
CA LEU A 63 3.04 -15.62 -0.81
C LEU A 63 4.44 -16.23 -0.90
N ASP A 64 4.52 -17.41 -1.51
CA ASP A 64 5.77 -18.12 -1.75
C ASP A 64 6.77 -17.28 -2.53
N VAL A 65 6.29 -16.57 -3.56
CA VAL A 65 7.14 -15.72 -4.40
C VAL A 65 7.64 -14.51 -3.62
N ALA A 66 6.75 -13.83 -2.89
CA ALA A 66 7.08 -12.65 -2.09
C ALA A 66 8.11 -12.98 -1.00
N VAL A 67 7.88 -14.07 -0.25
CA VAL A 67 8.79 -14.51 0.81
C VAL A 67 10.15 -14.90 0.23
N ARG A 68 10.20 -15.62 -0.89
CA ARG A 68 11.47 -15.96 -1.55
C ARG A 68 12.25 -14.71 -1.97
N TYR A 69 11.58 -13.67 -2.48
CA TYR A 69 12.24 -12.41 -2.81
C TYR A 69 12.79 -11.69 -1.58
N LEU A 70 11.99 -11.60 -0.51
CA LEU A 70 12.39 -10.96 0.74
C LEU A 70 13.59 -11.67 1.39
N VAL A 71 13.54 -13.00 1.51
CA VAL A 71 14.62 -13.80 2.10
C VAL A 71 15.92 -13.65 1.30
N ARG A 72 15.86 -13.64 -0.04
CA ARG A 72 17.05 -13.44 -0.89
C ARG A 72 17.73 -12.09 -0.68
N LEU A 73 16.98 -11.10 -0.24
CA LEU A 73 17.49 -9.76 0.07
C LEU A 73 17.89 -9.57 1.53
N GLY A 74 17.73 -10.60 2.38
CA GLY A 74 18.07 -10.56 3.80
C GLY A 74 16.90 -10.22 4.73
N TYR A 75 15.66 -10.16 4.24
CA TYR A 75 14.48 -9.96 5.08
C TYR A 75 13.95 -11.30 5.58
N GLU A 76 14.38 -11.66 6.79
CA GLU A 76 13.97 -12.90 7.47
C GLU A 76 12.77 -12.70 8.42
N ASN A 77 12.49 -11.45 8.82
CA ASN A 77 11.47 -11.13 9.82
C ASN A 77 10.06 -10.95 9.21
N VAL A 78 9.65 -11.87 8.33
CA VAL A 78 8.28 -11.88 7.79
C VAL A 78 7.35 -12.59 8.78
N ARG A 79 6.48 -11.83 9.45
CA ARG A 79 5.63 -12.35 10.55
C ARG A 79 4.32 -12.96 10.09
N GLY A 80 3.90 -12.68 8.87
CA GLY A 80 2.68 -13.24 8.31
C GLY A 80 2.16 -12.43 7.14
N TYR A 81 0.97 -12.82 6.70
CA TYR A 81 0.24 -12.16 5.63
C TYR A 81 -1.23 -12.02 6.02
N LEU A 82 -1.92 -11.09 5.36
CA LEU A 82 -3.34 -10.87 5.54
C LEU A 82 -4.14 -11.94 4.80
N SER A 83 -4.64 -12.94 5.53
CA SER A 83 -5.51 -13.96 4.97
C SER A 83 -6.84 -13.35 4.52
N GLY A 84 -7.29 -13.69 3.32
CA GLY A 84 -8.45 -13.07 2.68
C GLY A 84 -8.20 -11.67 2.10
N GLY A 85 -6.96 -11.17 2.16
CA GLY A 85 -6.56 -9.91 1.53
C GLY A 85 -7.30 -8.69 2.10
N ILE A 86 -7.36 -7.62 1.30
CA ILE A 86 -7.99 -6.37 1.72
C ILE A 86 -9.52 -6.50 1.87
N GLU A 87 -10.14 -7.44 1.15
CA GLU A 87 -11.58 -7.66 1.18
C GLU A 87 -12.02 -8.12 2.57
N ALA A 88 -11.38 -9.16 3.11
CA ALA A 88 -11.66 -9.62 4.46
C ALA A 88 -11.39 -8.54 5.52
N TRP A 89 -10.41 -7.67 5.30
CA TRP A 89 -10.14 -6.52 6.18
C TRP A 89 -11.28 -5.50 6.15
N TYR A 90 -11.79 -5.20 4.95
CA TYR A 90 -12.91 -4.29 4.74
C TYR A 90 -14.21 -4.86 5.32
N ASP A 91 -14.53 -6.13 5.05
CA ASP A 91 -15.73 -6.83 5.55
C ASP A 91 -15.76 -6.92 7.08
N ALA A 92 -14.59 -7.00 7.72
CA ALA A 92 -14.47 -6.91 9.17
C ALA A 92 -14.70 -5.50 9.74
N GLY A 93 -15.05 -4.52 8.90
CA GLY A 93 -15.35 -3.14 9.29
C GLY A 93 -14.12 -2.32 9.67
N ASN A 94 -12.93 -2.71 9.20
CA ASN A 94 -11.71 -1.95 9.46
C ASN A 94 -11.56 -0.78 8.49
N ALA A 95 -10.84 0.25 8.92
CA ALA A 95 -10.60 1.43 8.11
C ALA A 95 -9.65 1.13 6.95
N VAL A 96 -9.92 1.77 5.81
CA VAL A 96 -9.09 1.78 4.60
C VAL A 96 -8.90 3.21 4.13
N GLU A 97 -7.83 3.44 3.36
CA GLU A 97 -7.55 4.68 2.65
C GLU A 97 -7.55 4.46 1.15
N TYR A 98 -7.63 5.58 0.43
CA TYR A 98 -7.81 5.64 -1.01
C TYR A 98 -6.78 6.62 -1.58
N MET A 99 -6.11 6.22 -2.65
CA MET A 99 -5.26 7.10 -3.44
C MET A 99 -5.93 7.23 -4.79
N GLY A 100 -6.43 8.42 -5.11
CA GLY A 100 -7.08 8.68 -6.39
C GLY A 100 -6.15 8.31 -7.55
N ILE A 101 -6.61 7.44 -8.44
CA ILE A 101 -5.91 7.09 -9.67
C ILE A 101 -6.66 7.76 -10.82
N SER A 102 -5.93 8.39 -11.72
CA SER A 102 -6.47 9.00 -12.92
C SER A 102 -5.61 8.61 -14.11
N THR A 103 -6.27 8.35 -15.23
CA THR A 103 -5.59 8.11 -16.50
C THR A 103 -5.02 9.42 -17.05
N VAL A 104 -4.03 9.33 -17.93
CA VAL A 104 -3.44 10.49 -18.60
C VAL A 104 -4.50 11.31 -19.36
N HIS A 105 -5.51 10.65 -19.92
CA HIS A 105 -6.60 11.29 -20.64
C HIS A 105 -7.53 12.09 -19.71
N GLU A 106 -7.73 11.63 -18.48
CA GLU A 106 -8.50 12.34 -17.45
C GLU A 106 -7.70 13.47 -16.80
N LEU A 107 -6.37 13.36 -16.75
CA LEU A 107 -5.48 14.38 -16.22
C LEU A 107 -5.40 15.63 -17.12
N LYS A 108 -5.39 15.46 -18.46
CA LYS A 108 -5.21 16.56 -19.40
C LYS A 108 -6.24 17.70 -19.22
N PRO A 109 -7.56 17.45 -19.10
CA PRO A 109 -8.53 18.50 -18.81
C PRO A 109 -8.35 19.13 -17.41
N GLY A 110 -8.02 18.33 -16.40
CA GLY A 110 -7.90 18.78 -15.00
C GLY A 110 -6.71 19.72 -14.76
N LEU A 111 -5.58 19.46 -15.42
CA LEU A 111 -4.40 20.32 -15.39
C LEU A 111 -4.64 21.67 -16.05
N ILE A 112 -5.39 21.71 -17.16
CA ILE A 112 -5.70 22.95 -17.89
C ILE A 112 -6.76 23.79 -17.14
N ALA A 113 -7.66 23.14 -16.40
CA ALA A 113 -8.70 23.81 -15.63
C ALA A 113 -8.25 24.33 -14.24
N GLY A 114 -6.98 24.16 -13.86
CA GLY A 114 -6.47 24.52 -12.53
C GLY A 114 -7.09 23.71 -11.38
N MET A 115 -7.83 22.64 -11.69
CA MET A 115 -8.47 21.77 -10.71
C MET A 115 -7.50 20.63 -10.36
N ILE A 116 -6.53 20.94 -9.51
CA ILE A 116 -5.78 19.90 -8.82
C ILE A 116 -6.67 19.37 -7.70
N PHE A 117 -7.41 18.30 -8.03
CA PHE A 117 -8.01 17.31 -7.13
C PHE A 117 -8.63 17.87 -5.83
N TRP A 118 -9.84 18.45 -5.94
CA TRP A 118 -10.73 18.58 -4.78
C TRP A 118 -11.40 17.22 -4.52
N CYS A 119 -10.78 16.38 -3.68
CA CYS A 119 -11.49 15.25 -3.10
C CYS A 119 -12.48 15.78 -2.05
N SER A 120 -13.76 15.95 -2.42
CA SER A 120 -14.78 16.52 -1.51
C SER A 120 -15.02 15.67 -0.25
N MET A 121 -14.41 14.49 -0.13
CA MET A 121 -14.60 13.57 1.00
C MET A 121 -13.37 13.44 1.92
N CYS A 122 -12.25 14.06 1.57
CA CYS A 122 -11.06 14.16 2.43
C CYS A 122 -10.54 15.60 2.37
N GLY A 123 -10.78 16.38 3.42
CA GLY A 123 -10.34 17.78 3.54
C GLY A 123 -8.83 17.94 3.69
N LEU A 124 -8.05 17.48 2.70
CA LEU A 124 -6.60 17.63 2.66
C LEU A 124 -6.19 18.50 1.46
N ARG A 125 -5.60 19.64 1.78
CA ARG A 125 -5.03 20.60 0.84
C ARG A 125 -3.64 20.12 0.44
N MET A 126 -3.46 19.64 -0.78
CA MET A 126 -2.12 19.41 -1.34
C MET A 126 -1.63 20.71 -1.96
N SER A 127 -0.85 21.51 -1.22
CA SER A 127 -0.12 22.63 -1.81
C SER A 127 1.15 22.09 -2.50
N GLY A 128 1.00 21.68 -3.75
CA GLY A 128 2.12 21.43 -4.65
C GLY A 128 2.19 22.56 -5.67
N GLU A 129 3.00 23.58 -5.36
CA GLU A 129 3.45 24.58 -6.34
C GLU A 129 4.41 23.85 -7.30
N MET A 130 4.04 23.80 -8.58
CA MET A 130 4.83 23.15 -9.62
C MET A 130 5.44 24.27 -10.47
N ASP A 131 6.57 24.79 -10.00
CA ASP A 131 7.41 25.69 -10.80
C ASP A 131 8.12 24.87 -11.87
N ILE A 132 7.76 25.14 -13.13
CA ILE A 132 8.51 24.77 -14.33
C ILE A 132 9.37 25.93 -14.80
#